data_AF-A0A972E7H2-F1
#
_entry.id   AF-A0A972E7H2-F1
#
_cell.length_a   1.000
_cell.length_b   1.000
_cell.length_c   1.000
_cell.angle_alpha   90.00
_cell.angle_beta   90.00
_cell.angle_gamma   90.00
#
_symmetry.space_group_name_H-M   'P 1'
#
loop_
_entity.id
_entity.type
_entity.pdbx_description
1 polymer ?
#
loop_
_entity_poly.entity_id
_entity_poly.type
_entity_poly.pdbx_seq_one_letter_code
_entity_poly.pdbx_strand_id
1 'polypeptide(L)' 'MKYQLLSNEEMKNHYVGEAITLTSVMAIMAIAIMAVVVYRIFRSTKGSITAPGGWKFSWA' A
#
# COMPACT_ATOMS: atom_id res chain seq x y z
N MET A 1 -5.48 -21.51 17.45
CA MET A 1 -6.51 -20.67 16.81
C MET A 1 -7.81 -20.86 17.58
N LYS A 2 -8.41 -19.77 18.10
CA LYS A 2 -9.78 -19.82 18.63
C LYS A 2 -10.71 -19.62 17.45
N TYR A 3 -11.47 -20.65 17.08
CA TYR A 3 -12.53 -20.53 16.08
C TYR A 3 -13.79 -20.04 16.79
N GLN A 4 -14.29 -18.87 16.40
CA GLN A 4 -15.63 -18.41 16.79
C GLN A 4 -16.60 -18.76 15.67
N LEU A 5 -17.76 -19.33 16.03
CA LEU A 5 -18.85 -19.48 15.08
C LEU A 5 -19.36 -18.09 14.70
N LEU A 6 -19.46 -17.84 13.40
CA LEU A 6 -20.14 -16.68 12.85
C LEU A 6 -21.65 -16.84 13.03
N SER A 7 -22.33 -15.74 13.34
CA SER A 7 -23.79 -15.68 13.32
C SER A 7 -24.33 -15.79 11.89
N ASN A 8 -25.61 -16.14 11.74
CA ASN A 8 -26.25 -16.25 10.43
C ASN A 8 -26.22 -14.93 9.64
N GLU A 9 -26.19 -13.78 10.31
CA GLU A 9 -26.10 -12.47 9.66
C GLU A 9 -24.69 -12.17 9.16
N GLU A 10 -23.67 -12.49 9.96
CA GLU A 10 -22.28 -12.33 9.55
C GLU A 10 -21.92 -13.28 8.41
N MET A 11 -22.49 -14.49 8.40
CA MET A 11 -22.30 -15.46 7.32
C MET A 11 -22.95 -15.01 6.00
N LYS A 12 -24.07 -14.29 6.05
CA LYS A 12 -24.72 -13.72 4.85
C LYS A 12 -23.91 -12.60 4.21
N ASN A 13 -23.18 -11.84 5.01
CA ASN A 13 -22.33 -10.74 4.56
C ASN A 13 -20.86 -11.17 4.38
N HIS A 14 -20.55 -12.45 4.54
CA HIS A 14 -19.20 -12.97 4.35
C HIS A 14 -18.99 -13.30 2.87
N TYR A 15 -18.35 -12.37 2.14
CA TYR A 15 -17.99 -12.58 0.75
C TYR A 15 -16.57 -13.13 0.65
N VAL A 16 -16.46 -14.39 0.21
CA VAL A 16 -15.16 -15.02 -0.02
C VAL A 16 -14.45 -14.28 -1.16
N GLY A 17 -13.27 -13.72 -0.88
CA GLY A 17 -12.41 -13.07 -1.87
C GLY A 17 -12.23 -11.56 -1.71
N GLU A 18 -12.98 -10.88 -0.84
CA GLU A 18 -12.81 -9.44 -0.57
C GLU A 18 -11.40 -9.09 -0.11
N ALA A 19 -10.80 -9.93 0.75
CA ALA A 19 -9.43 -9.73 1.19
C ALA A 19 -8.43 -9.80 0.03
N ILE A 20 -8.66 -10.68 -0.95
CA ILE A 20 -7.75 -10.88 -2.09
C ILE A 20 -7.87 -9.70 -3.06
N THR A 21 -9.09 -9.25 -3.36
CA THR A 21 -9.32 -8.09 -4.23
C THR A 21 -8.79 -6.81 -3.60
N LEU A 22 -9.05 -6.58 -2.30
CA LEU A 22 -8.52 -5.43 -1.57
C LEU A 22 -6.99 -5.42 -1.54
N THR A 23 -6.38 -6.58 -1.27
CA THR A 23 -4.91 -6.72 -1.29
C THR A 23 -4.33 -6.40 -2.68
N SER A 24 -5.02 -6.83 -3.74
CA SER A 24 -4.58 -6.58 -5.11
C SER A 24 -4.61 -5.08 -5.46
N VAL A 25 -5.68 -4.38 -5.07
CA VAL A 25 -5.79 -2.92 -5.26
C VAL A 25 -4.70 -2.19 -4.48
N MET A 26 -4.46 -2.58 -3.22
CA MET A 26 -3.41 -1.99 -2.39
C MET A 26 -2.01 -2.18 -2.99
N ALA A 27 -1.73 -3.36 -3.55
CA ALA A 27 -0.46 -3.66 -4.21
C ALA A 27 -0.21 -2.75 -5.42
N ILE A 28 -1.22 -2.58 -6.28
CA ILE A 28 -1.12 -1.71 -7.46
C ILE A 28 -0.86 -0.25 -7.03
N MET A 29 -1.54 0.23 -5.99
CA MET A 29 -1.36 1.57 -5.46
C MET A 29 0.07 1.79 -4.95
N ALA A 30 0.62 0.83 -4.21
CA ALA A 30 2.00 0.89 -3.72
C ALA A 30 3.01 0.95 -4.87
N ILE A 31 2.81 0.14 -5.91
CA ILE A 31 3.67 0.12 -7.11
C ILE A 31 3.61 1.48 -7.84
N ALA A 32 2.41 2.05 -8.00
CA ALA A 32 2.24 3.34 -8.67
C ALA A 32 2.96 4.48 -7.94
N ILE A 33 2.84 4.54 -6.60
CA ILE A 33 3.57 5.52 -5.78
C ILE A 33 5.08 5.31 -5.95
N MET A 34 5.52 4.06 -5.92
CA MET A 34 6.94 3.76 -6.04
C MET A 34 7.51 4.18 -7.39
N ALA A 35 6.77 3.94 -8.48
CA ALA A 35 7.15 4.38 -9.82
C ALA A 35 7.32 5.92 -9.90
N VAL A 36 6.42 6.69 -9.29
CA VAL A 36 6.51 8.16 -9.24
C VAL A 36 7.73 8.63 -8.44
N VAL A 37 7.98 8.00 -7.29
CA VAL A 37 9.14 8.33 -6.44
C VAL A 37 10.44 8.03 -7.18
N VAL A 38 10.58 6.84 -7.77
CA VAL A 38 11.74 6.44 -8.58
C VAL A 38 11.94 7.41 -9.73
N TYR A 39 10.88 7.74 -10.47
CA TYR A 39 10.94 8.71 -11.56
C TYR A 39 11.42 10.09 -11.09
N ARG A 40 10.89 10.59 -9.95
CA ARG A 40 11.36 11.84 -9.36
C ARG A 40 12.84 11.76 -8.95
N ILE A 41 13.28 10.65 -8.37
CA ILE A 41 14.68 10.46 -7.97
C ILE A 41 15.61 10.57 -9.18
N PHE A 42 15.32 9.81 -10.24
CA PHE A 42 16.22 9.70 -11.39
C PHE A 42 16.13 10.87 -12.38
N ARG A 43 14.99 11.57 -12.43
CA ARG A 43 14.79 12.68 -13.38
C ARG A 43 14.86 14.07 -12.76
N SER A 44 14.89 14.21 -11.43
CA SER A 44 15.09 15.53 -10.82
C SER A 44 16.57 15.90 -10.86
N THR A 45 16.89 17.00 -11.54
CA THR A 45 18.22 17.63 -11.53
C THR A 45 18.59 18.18 -10.14
N LYS A 46 17.61 18.41 -9.27
CA LYS A 46 17.76 18.76 -7.85
C LYS A 46 16.60 18.12 -7.08
N GLY A 47 16.88 17.36 -6.04
CA GLY A 47 15.87 16.58 -5.32
C GLY A 47 16.10 16.58 -3.82
N SER A 48 15.03 16.81 -3.05
CA SER A 48 15.02 16.65 -1.59
C SER A 48 13.85 15.73 -1.22
N ILE A 49 14.16 14.57 -0.65
CA ILE A 49 13.18 13.55 -0.25
C ILE A 49 13.24 13.39 1.26
N THR A 50 12.08 13.51 1.91
CA THR A 50 11.91 13.14 3.31
C THR A 50 11.24 11.77 3.36
N ALA A 51 12.00 10.74 3.73
CA ALA A 51 11.47 9.40 3.95
C ALA A 51 10.82 9.33 5.34
N PRO A 52 9.75 8.52 5.51
CA PRO A 52 9.15 8.28 6.82
C PRO A 52 10.19 7.69 7.79
N GLY A 53 10.28 8.26 8.99
CA GLY A 53 11.36 7.97 9.95
C GLY A 53 12.40 9.07 10.12
N GLY A 54 12.21 10.25 9.50
CA GLY A 54 13.04 11.44 9.72
C GLY A 54 14.28 11.55 8.83
N TRP A 55 14.47 10.60 7.91
CA TRP A 55 15.60 10.60 6.98
C TRP A 55 15.35 11.60 5.86
N LYS A 56 16.28 12.55 5.69
CA LYS A 56 16.24 13.56 4.62
C LYS A 56 17.43 13.34 3.70
N PHE A 57 17.14 13.13 2.42
CA PHE A 57 18.14 12.97 1.37
C PHE A 57 18.01 14.14 0.40
N SER A 58 19.08 14.93 0.23
CA SER A 58 19.14 15.99 -0.77
C SER A 58 20.34 15.81 -1.69
N TRP A 59 20.13 15.94 -3.00
CA TRP A 59 21.22 16.04 -3.97
C TRP A 59 20.94 17.18 -4.97
N ALA A 60 22.03 17.77 -5.46
CA ALA A 60 22.07 19.01 -6.24
C ALA A 60 22.50 18.77 -7.69
#